data_AF-A0A4R0DRM6-F1
#
_entry.id   AF-A0A4R0DRM6-F1
#
_cell.length_a   1.000
_cell.length_b   1.000
_cell.length_c   1.000
_cell.angle_alpha   90.00
_cell.angle_beta   90.00
_cell.angle_gamma   90.00
#
_symmetry.space_group_name_H-M   'P 1'
#
loop_
_entity.id
_entity.type
_entity.pdbx_description
1 polymer ?
#
loop_
_entity_poly.entity_id
_entity_poly.type
_entity_poly.pdbx_seq_one_letter_code
_entity_poly.pdbx_strand_id
1 'polypeptide(L)'
;AQGFFKHEIIPVSITQRKGDPIVIDTDEHPRASTTLEGLAKLKPVVTAEGTVTAGNASGINDGAAAVLIASEQAVEQYQLKPRAKIIASTAVGVEPRIMGFAPAPAIKKLLKQANLSIEQMDVIELNEAFAAQALAVTRDLGLADDTTQVNPNGGAIAIGHPLGASGARLVTTALNQLEQTGGTYALCSMCIGVGQGIAMIIQRV
;
A
#
# COMPACT_ATOMS: atom_id res chain seq x y z
N ALA A 1 11.36 -12.69 5.25
CA ALA A 1 11.75 -13.81 6.13
C ALA A 1 10.63 -14.85 6.33
N GLN A 2 9.39 -14.44 6.63
CA GLN A 2 8.27 -15.37 6.91
C GLN A 2 7.53 -15.91 5.67
N GLY A 3 7.97 -15.56 4.46
CA GLY A 3 7.37 -16.06 3.22
C GLY A 3 6.07 -15.35 2.78
N PHE A 4 5.58 -14.35 3.52
CA PHE A 4 4.36 -13.58 3.19
C PHE A 4 4.24 -13.22 1.71
N PHE A 5 5.26 -12.57 1.14
CA PHE A 5 5.24 -12.10 -0.25
C PHE A 5 5.24 -13.21 -1.30
N LYS A 6 5.56 -14.46 -0.94
CA LYS A 6 5.49 -15.60 -1.89
C LYS A 6 4.07 -15.87 -2.39
N HIS A 7 3.05 -15.36 -1.69
CA HIS A 7 1.64 -15.48 -2.09
C HIS A 7 1.22 -14.44 -3.13
N GLU A 8 1.98 -13.35 -3.32
CA GLU A 8 1.68 -12.28 -4.28
C GLU A 8 2.73 -12.08 -5.37
N ILE A 9 3.98 -12.49 -5.15
CA ILE A 9 5.04 -12.34 -6.14
C ILE A 9 4.94 -13.46 -7.18
N ILE A 10 4.81 -13.06 -8.44
CA ILE A 10 5.03 -13.93 -9.59
C ILE A 10 6.47 -13.72 -10.06
N PRO A 11 7.32 -14.77 -10.04
CA PRO A 11 8.72 -14.62 -10.43
C PRO A 11 8.89 -14.14 -11.89
N VAL A 12 9.80 -13.20 -12.10
CA VAL A 12 10.17 -12.69 -13.42
C VAL A 12 11.48 -13.32 -13.87
N SER A 13 11.48 -13.97 -15.03
CA SER A 13 12.67 -14.58 -15.61
C SER A 13 13.30 -13.69 -16.69
N ILE A 14 14.57 -13.32 -16.49
CA ILE A 14 15.34 -12.48 -17.41
C ILE A 14 16.31 -13.37 -18.20
N THR A 15 16.03 -13.52 -19.49
CA THR A 15 16.87 -14.30 -20.41
C THR A 15 18.29 -13.75 -20.47
N GLN A 16 19.28 -14.62 -20.34
CA GLN A 16 20.70 -14.29 -20.45
C GLN A 16 21.26 -14.70 -21.81
N ARG A 17 22.27 -13.98 -22.30
CA ARG A 17 22.96 -14.33 -23.55
C ARG A 17 23.67 -15.69 -23.48
N LYS A 18 24.12 -16.09 -22.28
CA LYS A 18 24.74 -17.38 -21.97
C LYS A 18 24.32 -17.79 -20.55
N GLY A 19 24.08 -19.08 -20.34
CA GLY A 19 23.69 -19.63 -19.04
C GLY A 19 22.19 -19.56 -18.77
N ASP A 20 21.81 -19.95 -17.56
CA ASP A 20 20.42 -20.01 -17.13
C ASP A 20 19.82 -18.60 -16.93
N PRO A 21 18.48 -18.44 -17.06
CA PRO A 21 17.81 -17.17 -16.79
C PRO A 21 18.04 -16.69 -15.35
N ILE A 22 18.15 -15.38 -15.16
CA ILE A 22 18.09 -14.77 -13.82
C ILE A 22 16.62 -14.74 -13.42
N VAL A 23 16.27 -15.38 -12.31
CA VAL A 23 14.91 -15.36 -11.76
C VAL A 23 14.87 -14.34 -10.63
N ILE A 24 13.98 -13.36 -10.77
CA ILE A 24 13.67 -12.38 -9.73
C ILE A 24 12.34 -12.80 -9.08
N ASP A 25 12.41 -13.31 -7.85
CA ASP A 25 11.27 -13.81 -7.08
C ASP A 25 11.07 -13.08 -5.74
N THR A 26 11.86 -12.03 -5.50
CA THR A 26 11.94 -11.31 -4.24
C THR A 26 12.15 -9.83 -4.53
N ASP A 27 11.49 -8.96 -3.77
CA ASP A 27 11.70 -7.50 -3.87
C ASP A 27 13.14 -7.10 -3.57
N GLU A 28 13.71 -6.26 -4.42
CA GLU A 28 15.09 -5.77 -4.29
C GLU A 28 15.21 -4.57 -3.32
N HIS A 29 14.17 -3.74 -3.24
CA HIS A 29 14.21 -2.47 -2.50
C HIS A 29 14.36 -2.58 -0.97
N PRO A 30 13.84 -3.61 -0.29
CA PRO A 30 13.95 -3.73 1.17
C PRO A 30 15.40 -3.75 1.66
N ARG A 31 15.76 -2.78 2.51
CA ARG A 31 17.09 -2.65 3.12
C ARG A 31 17.07 -3.17 4.56
N ALA A 32 17.27 -4.48 4.73
CA ALA A 32 17.23 -5.12 6.06
C ALA A 32 18.28 -4.58 7.06
N SER A 33 19.35 -3.95 6.57
CA SER A 33 20.40 -3.33 7.39
C SER A 33 20.03 -1.92 7.87
N THR A 34 18.81 -1.42 7.63
CA THR A 34 18.38 -0.08 8.04
C THR A 34 18.35 0.02 9.57
N THR A 35 18.94 1.10 10.11
CA THR A 35 19.00 1.40 11.54
C THR A 35 18.63 2.86 11.78
N LEU A 36 18.16 3.19 13.00
CA LEU A 36 17.86 4.58 13.36
C LEU A 36 19.12 5.46 13.27
N GLU A 37 20.27 4.95 13.69
CA GLU A 37 21.56 5.65 13.60
C GLU A 37 21.97 5.91 12.15
N GLY A 38 21.67 4.98 11.25
CA GLY A 38 21.86 5.15 9.82
C GLY A 38 20.94 6.22 9.25
N LEU A 39 19.65 6.15 9.57
CA LEU A 39 18.64 7.11 9.11
C LEU A 39 18.93 8.54 9.60
N ALA A 40 19.38 8.70 10.85
CA ALA A 40 19.69 10.01 11.45
C ALA A 40 20.85 10.74 10.76
N LYS A 41 21.72 10.03 10.04
CA LYS A 41 22.85 10.61 9.31
C LYS A 41 22.47 11.11 7.92
N LEU A 42 21.28 10.77 7.42
CA LEU A 42 20.84 11.13 6.08
C LEU A 42 20.50 12.62 6.01
N LYS A 43 20.97 13.27 4.93
CA LYS A 43 20.66 14.67 4.67
C LYS A 43 19.25 14.82 4.09
N PRO A 44 18.55 15.91 4.39
CA PRO A 44 17.30 16.26 3.73
C PRO A 44 17.46 16.37 2.21
N VAL A 45 16.45 15.92 1.45
CA VAL A 45 16.49 15.87 -0.02
C VAL A 45 15.58 16.88 -0.71
N VAL A 46 14.62 17.47 0.02
CA VAL A 46 13.64 18.43 -0.54
C VAL A 46 14.06 19.87 -0.28
N THR A 47 14.38 20.19 0.97
CA THR A 47 14.89 21.51 1.40
C THR A 47 16.02 21.30 2.39
N ALA A 48 16.98 22.23 2.45
CA ALA A 48 18.16 22.10 3.30
C ALA A 48 17.84 21.94 4.80
N GLU A 49 16.75 22.57 5.26
CA GLU A 49 16.26 22.52 6.65
C GLU A 49 15.06 21.58 6.82
N GLY A 50 14.78 20.73 5.83
CA GLY A 50 13.65 19.80 5.85
C GLY A 50 13.89 18.54 6.68
N THR A 51 12.85 17.71 6.80
CA THR A 51 12.92 16.42 7.52
C THR A 51 12.82 15.20 6.61
N VAL A 52 12.48 15.41 5.33
CA VAL A 52 12.37 14.34 4.33
C VAL A 52 13.75 14.00 3.79
N THR A 53 14.14 12.72 3.92
CA THR A 53 15.40 12.15 3.46
C THR A 53 15.13 10.95 2.55
N ALA A 54 16.16 10.45 1.87
CA ALA A 54 16.04 9.23 1.06
C ALA A 54 15.69 7.97 1.89
N GLY A 55 15.87 8.00 3.21
CA GLY A 55 15.57 6.86 4.09
C GLY A 55 14.13 6.84 4.62
N ASN A 56 13.39 7.95 4.50
CA ASN A 56 12.00 8.06 4.96
C ASN A 56 11.02 8.45 3.84
N ALA A 57 11.45 8.27 2.60
CA ALA A 57 10.67 8.42 1.38
C ALA A 57 10.69 7.10 0.60
N SER A 58 9.61 6.85 -0.15
CA SER A 58 9.61 5.76 -1.14
C SER A 58 10.67 6.01 -2.23
N GLY A 59 11.19 4.91 -2.78
CA GLY A 59 12.16 4.94 -3.87
C GLY A 59 11.53 5.11 -5.26
N ILE A 60 12.38 5.11 -6.28
CA ILE A 60 12.00 4.93 -7.68
C ILE A 60 12.13 3.44 -7.98
N ASN A 61 11.09 2.84 -8.55
CA ASN A 61 10.99 1.39 -8.69
C ASN A 61 10.28 1.00 -9.97
N ASP A 62 10.65 -0.17 -10.48
CA ASP A 62 9.97 -0.85 -11.55
C ASP A 62 9.07 -1.94 -10.97
N GLY A 63 7.85 -2.06 -11.46
CA GLY A 63 6.92 -3.07 -11.00
C GLY A 63 5.56 -2.99 -11.68
N ALA A 64 4.86 -4.12 -11.70
CA ALA A 64 3.52 -4.26 -12.21
C ALA A 64 2.66 -5.05 -11.21
N ALA A 65 1.37 -4.74 -11.16
CA ALA A 65 0.39 -5.47 -10.38
C ALA A 65 -0.90 -5.60 -11.18
N ALA A 66 -1.57 -6.74 -11.03
CA ALA A 66 -2.82 -7.04 -11.71
C ALA A 66 -3.80 -7.68 -10.73
N VAL A 67 -5.08 -7.33 -10.88
CA VAL A 67 -6.18 -7.93 -10.12
C VAL A 67 -7.28 -8.35 -11.09
N LEU A 68 -7.90 -9.50 -10.84
CA LEU A 68 -9.08 -9.94 -11.57
C LEU A 68 -10.33 -9.49 -10.81
N ILE A 69 -11.19 -8.73 -11.47
CA ILE A 69 -12.49 -8.29 -10.93
C ILE A 69 -13.59 -8.93 -11.77
N ALA A 70 -14.56 -9.55 -11.09
CA ALA A 70 -15.68 -10.23 -11.71
C ALA A 70 -16.99 -9.82 -11.02
N SER A 71 -18.08 -9.72 -11.79
CA SER A 71 -19.42 -9.64 -11.22
C SER A 71 -19.81 -10.97 -10.58
N GLU A 72 -20.82 -10.96 -9.70
CA GLU A 72 -21.37 -12.19 -9.12
C GLU A 72 -21.83 -13.19 -10.19
N GLN A 73 -22.49 -12.70 -11.25
CA GLN A 73 -22.86 -13.52 -12.40
C GLN A 73 -21.65 -14.16 -13.11
N ALA A 74 -20.56 -13.42 -13.28
CA ALA A 74 -19.34 -13.97 -13.90
C ALA A 74 -18.65 -14.99 -12.98
N VAL A 75 -18.68 -14.78 -11.66
CA VAL A 75 -18.19 -15.75 -10.67
C VAL A 75 -18.95 -17.07 -10.79
N GLU A 76 -20.28 -17.04 -10.88
CA GLU A 76 -21.10 -18.24 -11.08
C GLU A 76 -20.85 -18.88 -12.45
N GLN A 77 -20.91 -18.10 -13.54
CA GLN A 77 -20.77 -18.59 -14.91
C GLN A 77 -19.42 -19.27 -15.16
N TYR A 78 -18.33 -18.70 -14.64
CA TYR A 78 -16.98 -19.20 -14.84
C TYR A 78 -16.46 -20.02 -13.64
N GLN A 79 -17.31 -20.30 -12.64
CA GLN A 79 -16.96 -21.08 -11.45
C GLN A 79 -15.70 -20.55 -10.73
N LEU A 80 -15.58 -19.23 -10.64
CA LEU A 80 -14.46 -18.58 -9.96
C LEU A 80 -14.61 -18.70 -8.44
N LYS A 81 -13.49 -18.73 -7.72
CA LYS A 81 -13.49 -18.60 -6.25
C LYS A 81 -13.27 -17.12 -5.88
N PRO A 82 -14.30 -16.37 -5.46
CA PRO A 82 -14.10 -15.00 -5.02
C PRO A 82 -13.26 -14.99 -3.74
N ARG A 83 -12.39 -13.99 -3.59
CA ARG A 83 -11.51 -13.81 -2.43
C ARG A 83 -11.95 -12.62 -1.56
N ALA A 84 -12.48 -11.58 -2.20
CA ALA A 84 -13.05 -10.43 -1.54
C ALA A 84 -14.14 -9.76 -2.36
N LYS A 85 -14.93 -8.91 -1.70
CA LYS A 85 -15.91 -7.97 -2.29
C LYS A 85 -15.39 -6.55 -2.14
N ILE A 86 -15.53 -5.73 -3.18
CA ILE A 86 -15.34 -4.28 -3.09
C ILE A 86 -16.60 -3.69 -2.46
N ILE A 87 -16.47 -3.08 -1.28
CA ILE A 87 -17.61 -2.50 -0.55
C ILE A 87 -17.91 -1.10 -1.06
N ALA A 88 -16.87 -0.28 -1.14
CA ALA A 88 -16.96 1.07 -1.66
C ALA A 88 -15.57 1.59 -2.05
N SER A 89 -15.55 2.60 -2.91
CA SER A 89 -14.36 3.39 -3.21
C SER A 89 -14.75 4.85 -3.37
N THR A 90 -13.84 5.76 -3.05
CA THR A 90 -14.05 7.19 -3.26
C THR A 90 -12.73 7.89 -3.60
N ALA A 91 -12.83 9.00 -4.31
CA ALA A 91 -11.73 9.93 -4.52
C ALA A 91 -12.12 11.32 -4.02
N VAL A 92 -11.10 12.10 -3.63
CA VAL A 92 -11.22 13.48 -3.17
C VAL A 92 -10.07 14.33 -3.71
N GLY A 93 -10.29 15.65 -3.74
CA GLY A 93 -9.25 16.63 -4.01
C GLY A 93 -8.88 17.42 -2.75
N VAL A 94 -7.63 17.86 -2.68
CA VAL A 94 -7.09 18.80 -1.69
C VAL A 94 -6.17 19.80 -2.42
N GLU A 95 -5.71 20.82 -1.72
CA GLU A 95 -4.71 21.74 -2.27
C GLU A 95 -3.43 21.00 -2.71
N PRO A 96 -2.89 21.24 -3.92
CA PRO A 96 -1.72 20.52 -4.44
C PRO A 96 -0.51 20.52 -3.49
N ARG A 97 -0.33 21.62 -2.74
CA ARG A 97 0.78 21.79 -1.79
C ARG A 97 0.73 20.85 -0.59
N ILE A 98 -0.41 20.24 -0.30
CA ILE A 98 -0.60 19.26 0.80
C ILE A 98 -1.08 17.91 0.28
N MET A 99 -0.76 17.56 -0.97
CA MET A 99 -1.25 16.34 -1.63
C MET A 99 -1.09 15.05 -0.81
N GLY A 100 -0.01 14.94 -0.03
CA GLY A 100 0.22 13.79 0.86
C GLY A 100 -0.87 13.58 1.92
N PHE A 101 -1.61 14.62 2.29
CA PHE A 101 -2.67 14.54 3.30
C PHE A 101 -4.02 14.07 2.74
N ALA A 102 -4.19 14.05 1.42
CA ALA A 102 -5.44 13.68 0.76
C ALA A 102 -6.06 12.31 1.15
N PRO A 103 -5.29 11.28 1.55
CA PRO A 103 -5.86 10.03 2.07
C PRO A 103 -6.80 10.22 3.25
N ALA A 104 -6.51 11.16 4.16
CA ALA A 104 -7.29 11.35 5.38
C ALA A 104 -8.76 11.77 5.09
N PRO A 105 -9.04 12.83 4.29
CA PRO A 105 -10.41 13.13 3.88
C PRO A 105 -11.02 12.06 2.97
N ALA A 106 -10.24 11.34 2.15
CA ALA A 106 -10.76 10.24 1.33
C ALA A 106 -11.30 9.10 2.20
N ILE A 107 -10.53 8.70 3.23
CA ILE A 107 -10.88 7.66 4.18
C ILE A 107 -12.11 8.05 4.99
N LYS A 108 -12.14 9.26 5.57
CA LYS A 108 -13.29 9.75 6.34
C LYS A 108 -14.58 9.76 5.51
N LYS A 109 -14.50 10.20 4.24
CA LYS A 109 -15.63 10.17 3.31
C LYS A 109 -16.08 8.74 3.01
N LEU A 110 -15.13 7.85 2.75
CA LEU A 110 -15.40 6.46 2.41
C LEU A 110 -16.05 5.68 3.56
N LEU A 111 -15.52 5.82 4.78
CA LEU A 111 -16.07 5.20 5.99
C LEU A 111 -17.53 5.62 6.20
N LYS A 112 -17.82 6.92 6.05
CA LYS A 112 -19.20 7.44 6.09
C LYS A 112 -20.07 6.85 4.98
N GLN A 113 -19.57 6.75 3.75
CA GLN A 113 -20.28 6.19 2.60
C GLN A 113 -20.62 4.70 2.82
N ALA A 114 -19.71 3.94 3.42
CA ALA A 114 -19.86 2.52 3.70
C ALA A 114 -20.61 2.22 5.01
N ASN A 115 -20.91 3.24 5.82
CA ASN A 115 -21.42 3.10 7.18
C ASN A 115 -20.54 2.18 8.05
N LEU A 116 -19.22 2.39 7.98
CA LEU A 116 -18.20 1.67 8.74
C LEU A 116 -17.35 2.64 9.55
N SER A 117 -16.71 2.15 10.61
CA SER A 117 -15.76 2.90 11.44
C SER A 117 -14.31 2.47 11.17
N ILE A 118 -13.35 3.30 11.58
CA ILE A 118 -11.92 2.99 11.38
C ILE A 118 -11.49 1.77 12.20
N GLU A 119 -12.12 1.55 13.36
CA GLU A 119 -11.87 0.43 14.26
C GLU A 119 -12.33 -0.92 13.69
N GLN A 120 -13.23 -0.90 12.68
CA GLN A 120 -13.64 -2.12 11.97
C GLN A 120 -12.62 -2.57 10.92
N MET A 121 -11.60 -1.76 10.63
CA MET A 121 -10.58 -2.09 9.63
C MET A 121 -9.50 -2.95 10.28
N ASP A 122 -9.53 -4.25 10.01
CA ASP A 122 -8.52 -5.21 10.48
C ASP A 122 -7.14 -4.94 9.86
N VAL A 123 -7.14 -4.41 8.62
CA VAL A 123 -5.93 -4.07 7.87
C VAL A 123 -6.10 -2.70 7.22
N ILE A 124 -5.08 -1.86 7.31
CA ILE A 124 -4.98 -0.58 6.61
C ILE A 124 -3.70 -0.60 5.78
N GLU A 125 -3.84 -0.71 4.46
CA GLU A 125 -2.75 -0.50 3.51
C GLU A 125 -2.76 0.97 3.06
N LEU A 126 -1.90 1.77 3.68
CA LEU A 126 -1.69 3.18 3.37
C LEU A 126 -0.36 3.36 2.64
N ASN A 127 -0.40 3.88 1.40
CA ASN A 127 0.83 4.08 0.63
C ASN A 127 1.81 5.03 1.35
N GLU A 128 3.05 4.58 1.51
CA GLU A 128 4.11 5.33 2.18
C GLU A 128 4.93 6.15 1.18
N ALA A 129 4.30 7.09 0.48
CA ALA A 129 5.04 8.00 -0.41
C ALA A 129 6.17 8.71 0.37
N PHE A 130 5.83 9.18 1.57
CA PHE A 130 6.75 9.70 2.58
C PHE A 130 6.26 9.30 3.98
N ALA A 131 7.18 9.11 4.94
CA ALA A 131 6.82 8.82 6.32
C ALA A 131 6.01 9.97 6.95
N ALA A 132 6.40 11.21 6.67
CA ALA A 132 5.74 12.39 7.21
C ALA A 132 4.24 12.47 6.84
N GLN A 133 3.88 12.16 5.59
CA GLN A 133 2.48 12.18 5.17
C GLN A 133 1.69 10.99 5.72
N ALA A 134 2.32 9.80 5.81
CA ALA A 134 1.67 8.61 6.36
C ALA A 134 1.28 8.86 7.82
N LEU A 135 2.21 9.38 8.62
CA LEU A 135 1.98 9.75 10.02
C LEU A 135 0.94 10.87 10.17
N ALA A 136 0.96 11.87 9.28
CA ALA A 136 -0.06 12.93 9.32
C ALA A 136 -1.46 12.37 9.09
N VAL A 137 -1.61 11.43 8.14
CA VAL A 137 -2.88 10.76 7.83
C VAL A 137 -3.32 9.88 9.01
N THR A 138 -2.48 9.02 9.55
CA THR A 138 -2.85 8.12 10.65
C THR A 138 -3.26 8.90 11.90
N ARG A 139 -2.53 9.96 12.25
CA ARG A 139 -2.87 10.84 13.38
C ARG A 139 -4.21 11.56 13.18
N ASP A 140 -4.52 12.03 11.98
CA ASP A 140 -5.83 12.64 11.67
C ASP A 140 -6.99 11.65 11.72
N LEU A 141 -6.70 10.35 11.55
CA LEU A 141 -7.63 9.25 11.74
C LEU A 141 -7.71 8.77 13.20
N GLY A 142 -6.92 9.33 14.10
CA GLY A 142 -6.89 8.95 15.53
C GLY A 142 -6.16 7.63 15.81
N LEU A 143 -5.33 7.17 14.88
CA LEU A 143 -4.54 5.95 15.03
C LEU A 143 -3.19 6.26 15.69
N ALA A 144 -2.73 5.35 16.55
CA ALA A 144 -1.36 5.39 17.08
C ALA A 144 -0.34 5.20 15.95
N ASP A 145 0.81 5.87 16.04
CA ASP A 145 1.86 5.83 15.01
C ASP A 145 2.44 4.41 14.79
N ASP A 146 2.34 3.53 15.79
CA ASP A 146 2.84 2.16 15.81
C ASP A 146 1.74 1.10 15.81
N THR A 147 0.50 1.47 15.45
CA THR A 147 -0.60 0.51 15.39
C THR A 147 -0.29 -0.64 14.41
N THR A 148 -0.56 -1.88 14.84
CA THR A 148 -0.26 -3.07 14.05
C THR A 148 -1.22 -3.27 12.87
N GLN A 149 -2.32 -2.51 12.81
CA GLN A 149 -3.28 -2.60 11.70
C GLN A 149 -2.78 -1.91 10.43
N VAL A 150 -1.87 -0.92 10.54
CA VAL A 150 -1.37 -0.14 9.40
C VAL A 150 -0.09 -0.77 8.85
N ASN A 151 -0.10 -1.11 7.57
CA ASN A 151 1.04 -1.67 6.82
C ASN A 151 1.78 -2.79 7.58
N PRO A 152 1.10 -3.86 8.04
CA PRO A 152 1.70 -4.89 8.91
C PRO A 152 2.88 -5.64 8.27
N ASN A 153 2.98 -5.60 6.94
CA ASN A 153 4.05 -6.24 6.17
C ASN A 153 5.08 -5.24 5.61
N GLY A 154 5.07 -4.01 6.13
CA GLY A 154 5.81 -2.87 5.59
C GLY A 154 5.08 -2.20 4.42
N GLY A 155 5.63 -1.08 3.95
CA GLY A 155 5.05 -0.31 2.85
C GLY A 155 6.11 0.24 1.90
N ALA A 156 5.69 1.23 1.10
CA ALA A 156 6.44 1.73 -0.05
C ALA A 156 7.82 2.33 0.29
N ILE A 157 8.11 2.69 1.55
CA ILE A 157 9.47 3.08 1.96
C ILE A 157 10.44 1.89 1.85
N ALA A 158 9.96 0.68 2.14
CA ALA A 158 10.74 -0.55 2.08
C ALA A 158 10.59 -1.27 0.74
N ILE A 159 9.37 -1.45 0.25
CA ILE A 159 9.09 -2.26 -0.95
C ILE A 159 9.07 -1.45 -2.25
N GLY A 160 9.12 -0.12 -2.15
CA GLY A 160 9.13 0.76 -3.30
C GLY A 160 7.75 1.22 -3.80
N HIS A 161 7.77 2.16 -4.75
CA HIS A 161 6.56 2.83 -5.27
C HIS A 161 6.53 2.93 -6.82
N PRO A 162 6.37 1.80 -7.54
CA PRO A 162 6.07 1.84 -8.97
C PRO A 162 4.68 2.46 -9.17
N LEU A 163 4.64 3.71 -9.63
CA LEU A 163 3.45 4.60 -9.55
C LEU A 163 2.18 3.94 -10.09
N GLY A 164 2.24 3.38 -11.30
CA GLY A 164 1.09 2.75 -11.95
C GLY A 164 0.64 1.43 -11.34
N ALA A 165 1.50 0.75 -10.57
CA ALA A 165 1.21 -0.56 -9.98
C ALA A 165 0.77 -0.47 -8.52
N SER A 166 1.15 0.59 -7.82
CA SER A 166 1.03 0.66 -6.36
C SER A 166 -0.42 0.57 -5.85
N GLY A 167 -1.39 1.11 -6.59
CA GLY A 167 -2.81 0.99 -6.22
C GLY A 167 -3.30 -0.46 -6.17
N ALA A 168 -3.02 -1.24 -7.21
CA ALA A 168 -3.37 -2.66 -7.26
C ALA A 168 -2.53 -3.51 -6.29
N ARG A 169 -1.27 -3.12 -6.06
CA ARG A 169 -0.40 -3.76 -5.06
C ARG A 169 -0.99 -3.64 -3.66
N LEU A 170 -1.40 -2.44 -3.22
CA LEU A 170 -2.02 -2.23 -1.89
C LEU A 170 -3.21 -3.18 -1.68
N VAL A 171 -4.11 -3.28 -2.67
CA VAL A 171 -5.29 -4.16 -2.60
C VAL A 171 -4.89 -5.63 -2.48
N THR A 172 -3.87 -6.06 -3.23
CA THR A 172 -3.35 -7.43 -3.20
C THR A 172 -2.75 -7.78 -1.85
N THR A 173 -1.86 -6.92 -1.34
CA THR A 173 -1.21 -7.09 -0.03
C THR A 173 -2.23 -7.05 1.11
N ALA A 174 -3.20 -6.15 1.07
CA ALA A 174 -4.28 -6.08 2.05
C ALA A 174 -5.11 -7.37 2.09
N LEU A 175 -5.50 -7.88 0.92
CA LEU A 175 -6.27 -9.12 0.81
C LEU A 175 -5.50 -10.33 1.36
N ASN A 176 -4.23 -10.46 1.00
CA ASN A 176 -3.37 -11.53 1.51
C ASN A 176 -3.23 -11.46 3.03
N GLN A 177 -3.12 -10.26 3.60
CA GLN A 177 -3.09 -10.09 5.04
C GLN A 177 -4.41 -10.51 5.69
N LEU A 178 -5.57 -10.09 5.16
CA LEU A 178 -6.88 -10.52 5.68
C LEU A 178 -7.05 -12.04 5.63
N GLU A 179 -6.60 -12.69 4.57
CA GLU A 179 -6.67 -14.15 4.44
C GLU A 179 -5.75 -14.86 5.44
N GLN A 180 -4.55 -14.33 5.67
CA GLN A 180 -3.61 -14.92 6.63
C GLN A 180 -4.04 -14.73 8.09
N THR A 181 -4.68 -13.60 8.43
CA THR A 181 -5.10 -13.31 9.81
C THR A 181 -6.55 -13.70 10.10
N GLY A 182 -7.33 -14.02 9.08
CA GLY A 182 -8.77 -14.22 9.20
C GLY A 182 -9.56 -12.91 9.37
N GLY A 183 -8.94 -11.75 9.15
CA GLY A 183 -9.60 -10.44 9.20
C GLY A 183 -10.76 -10.31 8.20
N THR A 184 -11.64 -9.34 8.43
CA THR A 184 -12.86 -9.11 7.66
C THR A 184 -12.71 -7.96 6.68
N TYR A 185 -12.34 -6.78 7.15
CA TYR A 185 -12.29 -5.57 6.33
C TYR A 185 -10.88 -5.01 6.21
N ALA A 186 -10.52 -4.62 4.99
CA ALA A 186 -9.32 -3.84 4.76
C ALA A 186 -9.65 -2.50 4.10
N LEU A 187 -8.91 -1.49 4.53
CA LEU A 187 -8.90 -0.16 3.93
C LEU A 187 -7.60 0.00 3.14
N CYS A 188 -7.71 0.33 1.86
CA CYS A 188 -6.58 0.63 0.98
C CYS A 188 -6.65 2.12 0.59
N SER A 189 -5.58 2.88 0.78
CA SER A 189 -5.58 4.31 0.49
C SER A 189 -4.22 4.84 0.06
N MET A 190 -4.22 5.86 -0.80
CA MET A 190 -3.00 6.51 -1.24
C MET A 190 -3.21 7.98 -1.62
N CYS A 191 -2.18 8.78 -1.40
CA CYS A 191 -2.10 10.13 -1.94
C CYS A 191 -1.77 10.06 -3.43
N ILE A 192 -2.15 11.10 -4.16
CA ILE A 192 -1.93 11.25 -5.59
C ILE A 192 -1.37 12.65 -5.83
N GLY A 193 -0.37 12.72 -6.71
CA GLY A 193 0.26 13.98 -7.13
C GLY A 193 -0.77 15.04 -7.52
N VAL A 194 -0.42 16.31 -7.30
CA VAL A 194 -1.28 17.46 -7.65
C VAL A 194 -2.56 17.55 -6.81
N GLY A 195 -2.61 16.90 -5.64
CA GLY A 195 -3.64 17.18 -4.63
C GLY A 195 -4.86 16.28 -4.74
N GLN A 196 -4.68 14.98 -4.87
CA GLN A 196 -5.80 14.03 -4.87
C GLN A 196 -5.53 12.87 -3.91
N GLY A 197 -6.59 12.20 -3.49
CA GLY A 197 -6.52 11.00 -2.65
C GLY A 197 -7.61 10.03 -3.06
N ILE A 198 -7.30 8.74 -2.98
CA ILE A 198 -8.23 7.65 -3.28
C ILE A 198 -8.24 6.69 -2.10
N ALA A 199 -9.42 6.18 -1.76
CA ALA A 199 -9.60 5.14 -0.75
C ALA A 199 -10.57 4.06 -1.27
N MET A 200 -10.36 2.81 -0.84
CA MET A 200 -11.19 1.66 -1.13
C MET A 200 -11.33 0.79 0.13
N ILE A 201 -12.51 0.22 0.35
CA ILE A 201 -12.74 -0.82 1.36
C ILE A 201 -13.06 -2.13 0.64
N ILE A 202 -12.34 -3.18 1.00
CA ILE A 202 -12.63 -4.56 0.60
C ILE A 202 -13.04 -5.39 1.81
N GLN A 203 -13.87 -6.40 1.58
CA GLN A 203 -14.27 -7.38 2.57
C GLN A 203 -13.88 -8.78 2.10
N ARG A 204 -13.14 -9.54 2.91
CA ARG A 204 -12.81 -10.94 2.62
C ARG A 204 -14.09 -11.80 2.61
N VAL A 205 -14.17 -12.77 1.69
CA VAL A 205 -15.28 -13.75 1.60
C VAL A 205 -14.81 -15.19 1.80
#